data_AF-A0A972H3M6-F1
#
_entry.id   AF-A0A972H3M6-F1
#
_cell.length_a   1.000
_cell.length_b   1.000
_cell.length_c   1.000
_cell.angle_alpha   90.00
_cell.angle_beta   90.00
_cell.angle_gamma   90.00
#
_symmetry.space_group_name_H-M   'P 1'
#
loop_
_entity.id
_entity.type
_entity.pdbx_description
1 polymer ?
#
loop_
_entity_poly.entity_id
_entity_poly.type
_entity_poly.pdbx_seq_one_letter_code
_entity_poly.pdbx_strand_id
1 'polypeptide(L)'
;MIIKNEDVQEIVVEIPEGHKHIRTTIRLKSGQEFVFQEATISNLLRAFITIKTHPQKTSIRLVSKRLDELKPGYAPWQLLEED
;
A
#
# COMPACT_ATOMS: atom_id res chain seq x y z
N MET A 1 -13.71 -0.10 11.12
CA MET A 1 -13.70 1.37 11.10
C MET A 1 -13.52 1.82 9.66
N ILE A 2 -14.27 2.81 9.20
CA ILE A 2 -14.09 3.44 7.89
C ILE A 2 -13.43 4.80 8.16
N ILE A 3 -12.28 5.06 7.54
CA ILE A 3 -11.60 6.36 7.59
C ILE A 3 -12.12 7.18 6.42
N LYS A 4 -12.78 8.29 6.69
CA LYS A 4 -13.22 9.25 5.67
C LYS A 4 -12.14 10.30 5.45
N ASN A 5 -12.22 11.01 4.33
CA ASN A 5 -11.32 12.14 4.07
C ASN A 5 -11.38 13.21 5.17
N GLU A 6 -12.54 13.43 5.79
CA GLU A 6 -12.69 14.39 6.90
C GLU A 6 -11.96 13.96 8.18
N ASP A 7 -11.68 12.67 8.34
CA ASP A 7 -10.93 12.12 9.47
C ASP A 7 -9.41 12.25 9.27
N VAL A 8 -8.96 12.43 8.02
CA VAL A 8 -7.55 12.59 7.68
C VAL A 8 -7.12 14.03 7.99
N GLN A 9 -6.04 14.16 8.75
CA GLN A 9 -5.40 15.44 9.02
C GLN A 9 -4.43 15.80 7.89
N GLU A 10 -3.55 14.86 7.52
CA GLU A 10 -2.58 15.04 6.44
C GLU A 10 -2.08 13.70 5.90
N ILE A 11 -1.57 13.74 4.67
CA ILE A 11 -0.83 12.64 4.04
C ILE A 11 0.48 13.20 3.53
N VAL A 12 1.59 12.58 3.93
CA VAL A 12 2.93 12.90 3.45
C VAL A 12 3.44 11.73 2.60
N VAL A 13 3.88 12.02 1.39
CA VAL A 13 4.49 11.04 0.48
C VAL A 13 5.84 11.59 0.05
N GLU A 14 6.90 10.94 0.51
CA GLU A 14 8.25 11.46 0.36
C GLU A 14 9.29 10.35 0.26
N ILE A 15 10.49 10.70 -0.20
CA ILE A 15 11.69 9.87 -0.06
C ILE A 15 12.45 10.46 1.13
N PRO A 16 12.49 9.78 2.31
CA PRO A 16 13.18 10.32 3.47
C PRO A 16 14.67 10.53 3.21
N GLU A 17 15.29 11.43 3.97
CA GLU A 17 16.73 11.66 3.88
C GLU A 17 17.52 10.36 4.07
N GLY A 18 18.50 10.11 3.19
CA GLY A 18 19.31 8.90 3.19
C GLY A 18 18.60 7.62 2.69
N HIS A 19 17.33 7.69 2.28
CA HIS A 19 16.57 6.54 1.78
C HIS A 19 16.44 6.58 0.26
N LYS A 20 16.28 5.39 -0.34
CA LYS A 20 16.01 5.24 -1.79
C LYS A 20 14.54 5.03 -2.12
N HIS A 21 13.75 4.68 -1.12
CA HIS A 21 12.37 4.23 -1.30
C HIS A 21 11.38 5.20 -0.67
N ILE A 22 10.22 5.31 -1.29
CA ILE A 22 9.13 6.16 -0.82
C ILE A 22 8.62 5.67 0.55
N ARG A 23 8.20 6.62 1.37
CA ARG A 23 7.35 6.40 2.54
C ARG A 23 6.06 7.19 2.40
N THR A 24 4.98 6.61 2.88
CA THR A 24 3.68 7.27 2.94
C THR A 24 3.20 7.29 4.37
N THR A 25 3.05 8.48 4.93
CA THR A 25 2.56 8.71 6.28
C THR A 25 1.15 9.28 6.20
N ILE A 26 0.19 8.66 6.88
CA ILE A 26 -1.19 9.15 7.02
C ILE A 26 -1.42 9.49 8.49
N ARG A 27 -1.75 10.75 8.77
CA ARG A 27 -2.11 11.24 10.10
C ARG A 27 -3.59 11.48 10.17
N LEU A 28 -4.26 10.93 11.18
CA LEU A 28 -5.68 11.14 11.45
C LEU A 28 -5.85 12.24 12.49
N LYS A 29 -6.98 12.96 12.43
CA LYS A 29 -7.37 13.97 13.43
C LYS A 29 -7.53 13.40 14.84
N SER A 30 -7.69 12.08 14.97
CA SER A 30 -7.68 11.37 16.26
C SER A 30 -6.29 11.29 16.90
N GLY A 31 -5.22 11.65 16.17
CA GLY A 31 -3.82 11.52 16.60
C GLY A 31 -3.17 10.20 16.19
N GLN A 32 -3.90 9.28 15.54
CA GLN A 32 -3.33 8.04 15.03
C GLN A 32 -2.49 8.30 13.76
N GLU A 33 -1.33 7.66 13.66
CA GLU A 33 -0.42 7.74 12.52
C GLU A 33 -0.18 6.36 11.92
N PHE A 34 -0.15 6.27 10.59
CA PHE A 34 0.24 5.07 9.84
C PHE A 34 1.39 5.42 8.90
N VAL A 35 2.47 4.64 8.94
CA VAL A 35 3.59 4.78 8.01
C VAL A 35 3.71 3.51 7.18
N PHE A 36 3.61 3.65 5.86
CA PHE A 36 3.69 2.55 4.90
C PHE A 36 4.98 2.61 4.09
N GLN A 37 5.51 1.43 3.78
CA GLN A 37 6.58 1.28 2.80
C GLN A 37 6.03 1.44 1.37
N GLU A 38 6.88 1.89 0.45
CA GLU A 38 6.59 1.99 -0.98
C GLU A 38 5.88 0.74 -1.52
N ALA A 39 6.42 -0.46 -1.27
CA ALA A 39 5.87 -1.72 -1.77
C ALA A 39 4.42 -1.99 -1.32
N THR A 40 4.03 -1.54 -0.13
CA THR A 40 2.64 -1.67 0.37
C THR A 40 1.71 -0.77 -0.42
N ILE A 41 2.10 0.50 -0.63
CA ILE A 41 1.31 1.47 -1.39
C ILE A 41 1.23 1.09 -2.87
N SER A 42 2.33 0.61 -3.48
CA SER A 42 2.34 0.12 -4.86
C SER A 42 1.36 -1.05 -5.06
N ASN A 43 1.30 -1.99 -4.11
CA ASN A 43 0.35 -3.10 -4.18
C ASN A 43 -1.10 -2.64 -3.98
N LEU A 44 -1.36 -1.72 -3.05
CA LEU A 44 -2.68 -1.13 -2.87
C LEU A 44 -3.15 -0.40 -4.14
N LEU A 45 -2.28 0.41 -4.74
CA LEU A 45 -2.59 1.16 -5.96
C LEU A 45 -2.88 0.21 -7.13
N ARG A 46 -2.08 -0.84 -7.30
CA ARG A 46 -2.32 -1.89 -8.31
C ARG A 46 -3.68 -2.51 -8.13
N ALA A 47 -4.02 -2.95 -6.92
CA ALA A 47 -5.33 -3.52 -6.60
C ALA A 47 -6.48 -2.56 -6.88
N PHE A 48 -6.35 -1.30 -6.44
CA PHE A 48 -7.36 -0.26 -6.68
C PHE A 48 -7.60 -0.03 -8.18
N ILE A 49 -6.52 0.14 -8.95
CA ILE A 49 -6.59 0.31 -10.40
C ILE A 49 -7.25 -0.91 -11.04
N THR A 50 -6.84 -2.13 -10.68
CA THR A 50 -7.44 -3.36 -11.21
C THR A 50 -8.95 -3.39 -11.03
N ILE A 51 -9.47 -3.12 -9.82
CA ILE A 51 -10.93 -3.10 -9.61
C ILE A 51 -11.60 -1.96 -10.35
N LYS A 52 -10.96 -0.79 -10.43
CA LYS A 52 -11.55 0.36 -11.12
C LYS A 52 -11.64 0.16 -12.64
N THR A 53 -10.70 -0.56 -13.24
CA THR A 53 -10.55 -0.64 -14.69
C THR A 53 -10.94 -1.99 -15.29
N HIS A 54 -11.03 -3.06 -14.50
CA HIS A 54 -11.39 -4.38 -15.01
C HIS A 54 -12.92 -4.49 -15.18
N PRO A 55 -13.44 -4.92 -16.35
CA PRO A 55 -14.88 -4.85 -16.64
C PRO A 55 -15.76 -5.80 -15.81
N GLN A 56 -15.16 -6.81 -15.18
CA GLN A 56 -15.88 -7.87 -14.44
C GLN A 56 -15.40 -8.09 -13.00
N LYS A 57 -14.22 -7.57 -12.60
CA LYS A 57 -13.70 -7.83 -11.25
C LYS A 57 -14.31 -6.80 -10.31
N THR A 58 -14.92 -7.27 -9.22
CA THR A 58 -15.56 -6.40 -8.20
C THR A 58 -14.79 -6.36 -6.89
N SER A 59 -13.87 -7.31 -6.66
CA SER A 59 -13.00 -7.34 -5.49
C SER A 59 -11.67 -8.03 -5.80
N ILE A 60 -10.67 -7.71 -5.00
CA ILE A 60 -9.33 -8.30 -5.03
C ILE A 60 -8.83 -8.33 -3.59
N ARG A 61 -8.28 -9.46 -3.16
CA ARG A 61 -7.72 -9.62 -1.82
C ARG A 61 -6.23 -9.89 -1.96
N LEU A 62 -5.43 -9.05 -1.30
CA LEU A 62 -3.98 -9.24 -1.25
C LEU A 62 -3.58 -9.78 0.12
N VAL A 63 -2.79 -10.84 0.14
CA VAL A 63 -2.36 -11.52 1.36
C VAL A 63 -0.84 -11.48 1.45
N SER A 64 -0.34 -11.30 2.68
CA SER A 64 1.10 -11.33 2.95
C SER A 64 1.64 -12.72 2.73
N LYS A 65 2.63 -12.83 1.84
CA LYS A 65 3.33 -14.07 1.57
C LYS A 65 4.83 -13.81 1.53
N ARG A 66 5.59 -14.68 2.19
CA ARG A 66 7.04 -14.72 2.03
C ARG A 66 7.37 -15.60 0.84
N LEU A 67 8.22 -15.11 -0.05
CA LEU A 67 8.72 -15.84 -1.22
C LEU A 67 10.24 -15.96 -1.12
N ASP A 68 10.75 -17.14 -1.45
CA ASP A 68 12.18 -17.42 -1.46
C ASP A 68 12.78 -17.27 -2.87
N GLU A 69 11.97 -17.45 -3.92
CA GLU A 69 12.35 -17.26 -5.32
C GLU A 69 11.70 -16.00 -5.89
N LEU A 70 12.51 -14.97 -6.15
CA LEU A 70 12.08 -13.64 -6.58
C LEU A 70 13.02 -13.08 -7.63
N LYS A 71 12.50 -12.14 -8.45
CA LYS A 71 13.37 -11.34 -9.32
C LYS A 71 14.29 -10.46 -8.47
N PRO A 72 15.51 -10.14 -8.94
CA PRO A 72 16.41 -9.22 -8.24
C PRO A 72 15.72 -7.87 -7.93
N GLY A 73 15.93 -7.37 -6.71
CA GLY A 73 15.38 -6.09 -6.25
C GLY A 73 14.01 -6.15 -5.57
N TYR A 74 13.37 -7.32 -5.51
CA TYR A 74 12.12 -7.49 -4.75
C TYR A 74 12.38 -7.88 -3.29
N ALA A 75 11.54 -7.38 -2.38
CA ALA A 75 11.55 -7.78 -0.98
C ALA A 75 10.98 -9.20 -0.80
N PRO A 76 11.47 -10.01 0.15
CA PRO A 76 10.94 -11.36 0.40
C PRO A 76 9.46 -11.40 0.76
N TRP A 77 8.97 -10.39 1.49
CA TRP A 77 7.57 -10.27 1.84
C TRP A 77 6.81 -9.47 0.78
N GLN A 78 5.79 -10.08 0.21
CA GLN A 78 4.96 -9.50 -0.85
C GLN A 78 3.48 -9.56 -0.46
N LEU A 79 2.66 -8.66 -1.02
CA LEU A 79 1.21 -8.72 -0.97
C LEU A 79 0.69 -9.25 -2.30
N LEU A 80 0.24 -10.50 -2.31
CA LEU A 80 -0.15 -11.23 -3.53
C LEU A 80 -1.64 -11.53 -3.55
N GLU A 81 -2.20 -11.62 -4.77
CA GLU A 81 -3.58 -12.05 -4.98
C GLU A 81 -3.76 -13.47 -4.43
N GLU A 82 -4.82 -13.67 -3.65
CA GLU A 82 -5.31 -14.99 -3.26
C GLU A 82 -6.67 -15.18 -3.92
N ASP A 83 -6.84 -16.31 -4.60
CA ASP A 83 -8.08 -16.70 -5.29
C ASP A 83 -9.25 -16.89 -4.29
#